data_AF-A0A971SUE7-F1
#
_entry.id   AF-A0A971SUE7-F1
#
_cell.length_a   1.000
_cell.length_b   1.000
_cell.length_c   1.000
_cell.angle_alpha   90.00
_cell.angle_beta   90.00
_cell.angle_gamma   90.00
#
_symmetry.space_group_name_H-M   'P 1'
#
loop_
_entity.id
_entity.type
_entity.pdbx_description
1 polymer ?
#
loop_
_entity_poly.entity_id
_entity_poly.type
_entity_poly.pdbx_seq_one_letter_code
_entity_poly.pdbx_strand_id
1 'polypeptide(L)' 'MIDTFIDFEKQGGLVPAIAQDWQTGEILMLAYMNREAFEETLKTGRACYFSRSRGKLWRKGEESGNFQKVKEVRTDCDH' A
#
# COMPACT_ATOMS: atom_id res chain seq x y z
N MET A 1 -2.31 18.85 -0.41
CA MET A 1 -3.05 17.66 -0.89
C MET A 1 -2.07 16.88 -1.73
N ILE A 2 -1.88 15.59 -1.44
CA ILE A 2 -1.00 14.73 -2.24
C ILE A 2 -1.76 14.45 -3.53
N ASP A 3 -1.28 15.02 -4.64
CA ASP A 3 -1.80 14.74 -5.98
C ASP A 3 -1.43 13.28 -6.29
N THR A 4 -2.39 12.36 -6.15
CA THR A 4 -2.15 10.92 -6.30
C THR A 4 -3.08 10.37 -7.35
N PHE A 5 -2.78 10.66 -8.62
CA PHE A 5 -3.35 9.93 -9.73
C PHE A 5 -2.61 8.59 -9.81
N ILE A 6 -3.24 7.51 -9.36
CA ILE A 6 -2.78 6.13 -9.58
C ILE A 6 -3.76 5.50 -10.55
N ASP A 7 -3.30 4.99 -11.70
CA ASP A 7 -4.13 4.23 -12.64
C ASP A 7 -4.23 2.77 -12.19
N PHE A 8 -5.23 2.49 -11.35
CA PHE A 8 -5.54 1.12 -10.95
C PHE A 8 -6.03 0.27 -12.13
N GLU A 9 -6.63 0.85 -13.18
CA GLU A 9 -7.20 0.10 -14.31
C GLU A 9 -6.10 -0.45 -15.23
N LYS A 10 -4.99 0.29 -15.39
CA LYS A 10 -3.81 -0.14 -16.17
C LYS A 10 -3.30 -1.53 -15.78
N GLN A 11 -3.48 -1.93 -14.52
CA GLN A 11 -3.04 -3.22 -13.98
C GLN A 11 -4.21 -4.11 -13.48
N GLY A 12 -5.42 -3.91 -14.00
CA GLY A 12 -6.57 -4.77 -13.70
C GLY A 12 -7.10 -4.62 -12.27
N GLY A 13 -7.07 -3.39 -11.74
CA GLY A 13 -7.61 -3.02 -10.42
C GLY A 13 -6.61 -3.15 -9.27
N LEU A 14 -5.37 -3.56 -9.53
CA LEU A 14 -4.33 -3.77 -8.52
C LEU A 14 -3.02 -3.12 -8.92
N VAL A 15 -2.40 -2.38 -8.01
CA VAL A 15 -1.05 -1.82 -8.21
C VAL A 15 -0.04 -2.47 -7.26
N PRO A 16 1.22 -2.66 -7.69
CA PRO A 16 2.28 -3.06 -6.77
C PRO A 16 2.57 -1.93 -5.78
N ALA A 17 2.77 -2.30 -4.52
CA ALA A 17 3.16 -1.37 -3.45
C ALA A 17 4.43 -1.89 -2.77
N ILE A 18 5.44 -1.03 -2.71
CA ILE A 18 6.72 -1.32 -2.06
C ILE A 18 6.73 -0.64 -0.69
N ALA A 19 6.91 -1.44 0.36
CA ALA A 19 7.14 -0.92 1.71
C ALA A 19 8.64 -0.72 1.92
N GLN A 20 9.03 0.51 2.22
CA GLN A 20 10.40 0.89 2.51
C GLN A 20 10.50 1.45 3.93
N ASP A 21 11.55 1.10 4.67
CA ASP A 21 11.84 1.72 5.95
C ASP A 21 12.20 3.19 5.74
N TRP A 22 11.51 4.08 6.46
CA TRP A 22 11.62 5.53 6.28
C TRP A 22 12.94 6.12 6.81
N GLN A 23 13.68 5.39 7.65
CA GLN A 23 14.97 5.84 8.21
C GLN A 23 16.14 5.25 7.44
N THR A 24 16.09 3.96 7.13
CA THR A 24 17.22 3.23 6.55
C THR A 24 17.16 3.12 5.04
N GLY A 25 15.97 3.25 4.44
CA GLY A 25 15.74 2.99 3.03
C GLY A 25 15.69 1.50 2.68
N GLU A 26 15.70 0.60 3.66
CA GLU A 26 15.59 -0.85 3.43
C GLU A 26 14.23 -1.20 2.80
N ILE A 27 14.24 -2.04 1.76
CA ILE A 27 13.02 -2.57 1.16
C ILE A 27 12.52 -3.73 2.03
N LEU A 28 11.38 -3.52 2.70
CA LEU A 28 10.82 -4.48 3.65
C LEU A 28 9.96 -5.54 2.96
N MET A 29 9.17 -5.14 1.96
CA MET A 29 8.30 -6.05 1.23
C MET A 29 7.70 -5.42 -0.03
N LEU A 30 7.23 -6.30 -0.92
CA LEU A 30 6.29 -5.99 -1.99
C LEU A 30 4.93 -6.62 -1.68
N ALA A 31 3.87 -5.86 -1.88
CA ALA A 31 2.50 -6.34 -1.87
C ALA A 31 1.70 -5.66 -2.99
N TYR A 32 0.38 -5.88 -3.00
CA TYR A 32 -0.53 -5.26 -3.96
C TYR A 32 -1.57 -4.44 -3.20
N MET A 33 -2.03 -3.35 -3.79
CA MET A 33 -3.16 -2.57 -3.31
C MET A 33 -4.22 -2.49 -4.40
N ASN A 34 -5.49 -2.69 -4.05
CA ASN A 34 -6.60 -2.16 -4.83
C ASN A 34 -6.90 -0.72 -4.36
N ARG A 35 -7.83 -0.05 -5.03
CA ARG A 35 -8.26 1.31 -4.68
C ARG A 35 -8.66 1.44 -3.21
N GLU A 36 -9.45 0.48 -2.70
CA GLU A 36 -9.94 0.48 -1.32
C GLU A 36 -8.81 0.35 -0.29
N ALA A 37 -7.83 -0.54 -0.52
CA ALA A 37 -6.67 -0.70 0.36
C ALA A 37 -5.81 0.58 0.41
N PHE A 38 -5.65 1.25 -0.73
CA PHE A 38 -4.94 2.52 -0.82
C PHE A 38 -5.66 3.64 -0.06
N GLU A 39 -6.97 3.78 -0.26
CA GLU A 39 -7.80 4.77 0.45
C GLU A 39 -7.80 4.52 1.96
N GLU A 40 -7.90 3.26 2.41
CA GLU A 40 -7.81 2.93 3.83
C GLU A 40 -6.42 3.25 4.40
N THR A 41 -5.36 3.04 3.61
CA THR A 41 -3.99 3.38 4.00
C THR A 41 -3.85 4.88 4.25
N LEU A 42 -4.35 5.71 3.33
CA LEU A 42 -4.34 7.18 3.48
C LEU A 42 -5.18 7.64 4.66
N LYS A 43 -6.37 7.04 4.85
CA LYS A 43 -7.29 7.41 5.93
C LYS A 43 -6.75 7.07 7.31
N THR A 44 -6.10 5.92 7.46
CA THR A 44 -5.69 5.40 8.78
C THR A 44 -4.24 5.68 9.13
N GLY A 45 -3.40 6.03 8.15
CA GLY A 45 -1.95 6.14 8.32
C GLY A 45 -1.28 4.80 8.63
N ARG A 46 -1.94 3.67 8.31
CA ARG A 46 -1.42 2.31 8.50
C ARG A 46 -1.49 1.56 7.18
N ALA A 47 -0.47 0.75 6.87
CA ALA A 47 -0.45 0.02 5.61
C ALA A 47 -1.58 -1.02 5.54
N CYS A 48 -2.46 -0.86 4.56
CA CYS A 48 -3.47 -1.83 4.17
C CYS A 48 -3.16 -2.30 2.74
N TYR A 49 -3.15 -3.60 2.54
CA TYR A 49 -2.89 -4.24 1.24
C TYR A 49 -4.11 -5.03 0.79
N PHE A 50 -4.12 -5.47 -0.46
CA PHE A 50 -5.09 -6.43 -0.98
C PHE A 50 -4.44 -7.81 -1.13
N SER A 51 -4.96 -8.80 -0.42
CA SER A 51 -4.51 -10.19 -0.55
C SER A 51 -5.14 -10.82 -1.78
N ARG A 52 -4.36 -11.00 -2.85
CA ARG A 52 -4.84 -11.62 -4.11
C ARG A 52 -5.32 -13.06 -3.92
N SER A 53 -4.71 -13.80 -3.00
CA SER A 53 -5.10 -15.19 -2.69
C SER A 53 -6.33 -15.28 -1.80
N ARG A 54 -6.55 -14.31 -0.91
CA ARG A 54 -7.71 -14.28 0.01
C ARG A 54 -8.88 -13.43 -0.51
N GLY A 55 -8.69 -12.68 -1.60
CA GLY A 55 -9.70 -11.80 -2.20
C GLY A 55 -10.21 -10.71 -1.26
N LYS A 56 -9.38 -10.22 -0.33
CA LYS A 56 -9.80 -9.25 0.69
C LYS A 56 -8.68 -8.32 1.15
N LEU A 57 -9.07 -7.23 1.80
CA LEU A 57 -8.16 -6.33 2.49
C LEU A 57 -7.34 -7.07 3.57
N TRP A 58 -6.09 -6.67 3.71
CA TRP A 58 -5.14 -7.16 4.68
C TRP A 58 -4.41 -5.99 5.33
N ARG A 59 -4.78 -5.67 6.57
CA ARG A 59 -4.11 -4.63 7.35
C ARG A 59 -2.85 -5.22 7.94
N LYS A 60 -1.70 -4.73 7.50
CA LYS A 60 -0.41 -5.28 7.89
C LYS A 60 -0.24 -5.19 9.40
N GLY A 61 -0.05 -6.35 10.03
CA GLY A 61 0.16 -6.45 11.47
C GLY A 61 -1.06 -6.91 12.26
N GLU A 62 -2.26 -7.02 11.67
CA GLU A 62 -3.48 -7.44 12.41
C GLU A 62 -3.32 -8.77 13.17
N GLU A 63 -2.70 -9.77 12.54
CA GLU A 63 -2.50 -11.09 13.15
C GLU A 63 -1.20 -11.13 13.99
N SER A 64 -0.16 -10.39 13.59
CA SER A 64 1.20 -10.52 14.15
C SER A 64 1.62 -9.44 15.16
N GLY A 65 0.87 -8.34 15.27
CA GLY A 65 1.29 -7.13 15.98
C GLY A 65 2.32 -6.25 15.26
N ASN A 66 2.93 -6.72 14.17
CA ASN A 66 3.95 -5.99 13.40
C ASN A 66 3.34 -5.00 12.41
N PHE A 67 2.84 -3.88 12.92
CA PHE A 67 2.21 -2.81 12.14
C PHE A 67 3.21 -1.95 11.37
N GLN A 68 2.83 -1.54 10.17
CA GLN A 68 3.55 -0.53 9.38
C GLN A 68 2.78 0.79 9.44
N LYS A 69 3.37 1.81 10.08
CA LYS A 69 2.83 3.18 10.11
C LYS A 69 3.37 3.94 8.91
N VAL A 70 2.49 4.58 8.15
CA VAL A 70 2.85 5.31 6.94
C VAL A 70 3.42 6.68 7.31
N LYS A 71 4.58 7.00 6.77
CA LYS A 71 5.23 8.32 6.91
C LYS A 71 5.04 9.18 5.68
N GLU A 72 5.15 8.57 4.52
CA GLU A 72 4.91 9.19 3.22
C GLU A 72 4.40 8.13 2.24
N VAL A 73 3.78 8.60 1.16
CA VAL A 73 3.39 7.79 0.02
C VAL A 73 3.95 8.50 -1.21
N ARG A 74 4.63 7.76 -2.07
CA ARG A 74 5.18 8.24 -3.34
C ARG A 74 4.65 7.36 -4.45
N THR A 75 4.46 7.97 -5.62
CA THR A 75 4.01 7.30 -6.84
C THR A 75 5.12 7.35 -7.89
N ASP A 76 5.19 6.31 -8.72
CA ASP A 76 6.09 6.28 -9.88
C ASP A 76 5.52 7.18 -11.00
N CYS A 77 6.36 7.58 -11.94
CA CYS A 77 6.08 8.55 -13.00
C CYS A 77 5.12 8.11 -14.11
N ASP A 78 4.75 6.83 -14.20
CA ASP A 78 3.92 6.28 -15.29
C ASP A 78 2.50 5.87 -14.84
N HIS A 79 1.94 6.65 -13.89
CA HIS A 79 0.65 6.50 -13.23
C HIS A 79 -0.39 5.64 -13.93
#